data_AF-A0A2M7XCW6-F1
#
_entry.id   AF-A0A2M7XCW6-F1
#
_cell.length_a   1.000
_cell.length_b   1.000
_cell.length_c   1.000
_cell.angle_alpha   90.00
_cell.angle_beta   90.00
_cell.angle_gamma   90.00
#
_symmetry.space_group_name_H-M   'P 1'
#
loop_
_entity.id
_entity.type
_entity.pdbx_description
1 polymer ?
#
loop_
_entity_poly.entity_id
_entity_poly.type
_entity_poly.pdbx_seq_one_letter_code
_entity_poly.pdbx_strand_id
1 'polypeptide(L)'
;MLNEKFILFRIHRFRDKSAYAKLYERYHKNILDFASFKMPRKQDAEEVASEVFLRGWEYATSNRVDNIKALFYRIARNLIADFYRQRKVEDSLDELADVAADQEIEERIDLSESANKLIAKIRALKGDMSEVCVMHYINELSVKEIADILDKSPNNIRVILHRAKKALNK
;
A
#
# COMPACT_ATOMS: atom_id res chain seq x y z
N MET A 1 -17.61 19.88 1.00
CA MET A 1 -16.82 18.80 1.65
C MET A 1 -16.28 19.30 2.97
N LEU A 2 -16.41 18.52 4.05
CA LEU A 2 -15.84 18.87 5.35
C LEU A 2 -14.30 18.91 5.25
N ASN A 3 -13.66 19.89 5.87
CA ASN A 3 -12.20 20.02 5.90
C ASN A 3 -11.58 18.81 6.62
N GLU A 4 -10.57 18.16 6.01
CA GLU A 4 -9.89 16.99 6.57
C GLU A 4 -9.30 17.27 7.97
N LYS A 5 -8.77 18.47 8.19
CA LYS A 5 -8.29 18.89 9.52
C LYS A 5 -9.40 18.87 10.57
N PHE A 6 -10.62 19.22 10.19
CA PHE A 6 -11.77 19.19 11.10
C PHE A 6 -12.24 17.75 11.38
N ILE A 7 -12.16 16.86 10.38
CA ILE A 7 -12.40 15.43 10.57
C ILE A 7 -11.40 14.85 11.57
N LEU A 8 -10.10 15.11 11.39
CA LEU A 8 -9.04 14.64 12.28
C LEU A 8 -9.16 15.21 13.69
N PHE A 9 -9.53 16.49 13.81
CA PHE A 9 -9.84 17.10 15.11
C PHE A 9 -10.97 16.35 15.85
N ARG A 10 -12.07 16.02 15.15
CA ARG A 10 -13.19 15.27 15.76
C ARG A 10 -12.77 13.89 16.23
N ILE A 11 -11.98 13.18 15.42
CA ILE A 11 -11.47 11.84 15.77
C ILE A 11 -10.58 11.91 17.02
N HIS A 12 -9.59 12.80 17.01
CA HIS A 12 -8.65 12.91 18.12
C HIS A 12 -9.31 13.39 19.42
N ARG A 13 -10.18 14.40 19.35
CA ARG A 13 -10.78 15.01 20.54
C ARG A 13 -11.95 14.21 21.10
N PHE A 14 -12.77 13.60 20.25
CA PHE A 14 -14.05 13.00 20.65
C PHE A 14 -14.15 11.51 20.33
N ARG A 15 -13.11 10.88 19.77
CA ARG A 15 -13.17 9.48 19.29
C ARG A 15 -14.37 9.25 18.39
N ASP A 16 -14.54 10.18 17.45
CA ASP A 16 -15.72 10.24 16.59
C ASP A 16 -15.66 9.20 15.47
N LYS A 17 -16.37 8.08 15.68
CA LYS A 17 -16.45 6.98 14.70
C LYS A 17 -17.07 7.41 13.38
N SER A 18 -18.04 8.33 13.40
CA SER A 18 -18.69 8.84 12.18
C SER A 18 -17.74 9.70 11.33
N ALA A 19 -16.85 10.44 11.98
CA ALA A 19 -15.81 11.20 11.31
C ALA A 19 -14.76 10.25 10.69
N TYR A 20 -14.40 9.17 11.39
CA TYR A 20 -13.47 8.18 10.86
C TYR A 20 -14.04 7.36 9.69
N ALA A 21 -15.34 7.02 9.73
CA ALA A 21 -16.01 6.34 8.63
C ALA A 21 -15.86 7.12 7.30
N LYS A 22 -15.87 8.46 7.34
CA LYS A 22 -15.62 9.29 6.15
C LYS A 22 -14.19 9.16 5.59
N LEU A 23 -13.22 8.87 6.45
CA LEU A 23 -11.84 8.60 6.02
C LEU A 23 -11.74 7.20 5.43
N TYR A 24 -12.43 6.23 6.02
CA TYR A 24 -12.55 4.89 5.47
C TYR A 24 -13.17 4.92 4.07
N GLU A 25 -14.35 5.52 3.89
CA GLU A 25 -15.02 5.67 2.60
C GLU A 25 -14.12 6.32 1.54
N ARG A 26 -13.29 7.29 1.97
CA ARG A 26 -12.40 8.03 1.08
C ARG A 26 -11.16 7.25 0.65
N TYR A 27 -10.56 6.47 1.55
CA TYR A 27 -9.22 5.90 1.32
C TYR A 27 -9.20 4.38 1.19
N HIS A 28 -10.28 3.69 1.58
CA HIS A 28 -10.30 2.22 1.61
C HIS A 28 -9.96 1.62 0.26
N LYS A 29 -10.58 2.11 -0.83
CA LYS A 29 -10.28 1.63 -2.17
C LYS A 29 -8.81 1.80 -2.52
N ASN A 30 -8.21 2.96 -2.28
CA ASN A 30 -6.81 3.22 -2.62
C ASN A 30 -5.86 2.31 -1.84
N ILE A 31 -6.12 2.08 -0.56
CA ILE A 31 -5.32 1.18 0.29
C ILE A 31 -5.48 -0.27 -0.16
N LEU A 32 -6.70 -0.70 -0.49
CA LEU A 32 -6.95 -2.03 -1.01
C LEU A 32 -6.27 -2.26 -2.36
N ASP A 33 -6.37 -1.29 -3.29
CA ASP A 33 -5.68 -1.34 -4.57
C ASP A 33 -4.16 -1.46 -4.34
N PHE A 34 -3.61 -0.62 -3.46
CA PHE A 34 -2.19 -0.63 -3.12
C PHE A 34 -1.73 -1.99 -2.56
N ALA A 35 -2.49 -2.57 -1.62
CA ALA A 35 -2.23 -3.88 -1.06
C ALA A 35 -2.38 -4.99 -2.12
N SER A 36 -3.41 -4.94 -2.96
CA SER A 36 -3.66 -5.95 -4.01
C SER A 36 -2.55 -6.01 -5.05
N PHE A 37 -1.90 -4.89 -5.35
CA PHE A 37 -0.72 -4.87 -6.21
C PHE A 37 0.48 -5.57 -5.59
N LYS A 38 0.55 -5.64 -4.25
CA LYS A 38 1.72 -6.11 -3.52
C LYS A 38 1.54 -7.47 -2.85
N MET A 39 0.32 -7.90 -2.55
CA MET A 39 0.05 -9.17 -1.89
C MET A 39 -0.17 -10.30 -2.90
N PRO A 40 0.15 -11.57 -2.52
CA PRO A 40 0.01 -12.70 -3.42
C PRO A 40 -1.45 -13.10 -3.64
N ARG A 41 -2.30 -13.01 -2.61
CA ARG A 41 -3.73 -13.35 -2.67
C ARG A 41 -4.59 -12.14 -2.35
N LYS A 42 -5.82 -12.14 -2.89
CA LYS A 42 -6.81 -11.10 -2.62
C LYS A 42 -7.17 -11.02 -1.14
N GLN A 43 -7.35 -12.17 -0.48
CA GLN A 43 -7.65 -12.22 0.95
C GLN A 43 -6.56 -11.54 1.78
N ASP A 44 -5.28 -11.78 1.48
CA ASP A 44 -4.18 -11.14 2.19
C ASP A 44 -4.21 -9.60 2.02
N ALA A 45 -4.61 -9.12 0.84
CA ALA A 45 -4.78 -7.68 0.59
C ALA A 45 -5.94 -7.08 1.39
N GLU A 46 -7.06 -7.79 1.49
CA GLU A 46 -8.23 -7.37 2.28
C GLU A 46 -7.91 -7.34 3.78
N GLU A 47 -7.16 -8.32 4.28
CA GLU A 47 -6.65 -8.37 5.66
C GLU A 47 -5.72 -7.19 5.95
N VAL A 48 -4.73 -6.94 5.07
CA VAL A 48 -3.85 -5.77 5.18
C VAL A 48 -4.66 -4.47 5.20
N ALA A 49 -5.60 -4.30 4.26
CA ALA A 49 -6.42 -3.09 4.19
C ALA A 49 -7.22 -2.88 5.49
N SER A 50 -7.86 -3.94 6.00
CA SER A 50 -8.62 -3.90 7.25
C SER A 50 -7.74 -3.48 8.43
N GLU A 51 -6.56 -4.08 8.55
CA GLU A 51 -5.59 -3.79 9.62
C GLU A 51 -5.04 -2.35 9.53
N VAL A 52 -4.87 -1.80 8.32
CA VAL A 52 -4.49 -0.38 8.13
C VAL A 52 -5.50 0.55 8.80
N PHE A 53 -6.79 0.30 8.60
CA PHE A 53 -7.83 1.15 9.18
C PHE A 53 -8.01 0.91 10.67
N LEU A 54 -7.74 -0.30 11.18
CA LEU A 54 -7.74 -0.55 12.62
C LEU A 54 -6.61 0.23 13.31
N ARG A 55 -5.35 0.02 12.89
CA ARG A 55 -4.19 0.74 13.44
C ARG A 55 -4.27 2.24 13.22
N GLY A 56 -4.83 2.66 12.08
CA GLY A 56 -5.07 4.06 11.76
C GLY A 56 -6.04 4.73 12.74
N TRP A 57 -7.08 4.02 13.18
CA TRP A 57 -8.03 4.52 14.18
C TRP A 57 -7.37 4.67 15.55
N GLU A 58 -6.64 3.65 16.00
CA GLU A 58 -5.92 3.66 17.26
C GLU A 58 -4.90 4.81 17.31
N TYR A 59 -4.15 5.00 16.23
CA TYR A 59 -3.17 6.06 16.12
C TYR A 59 -3.83 7.45 16.09
N ALA A 60 -4.86 7.65 15.26
CA ALA A 60 -5.52 8.95 15.10
C ALA A 60 -6.33 9.38 16.33
N THR A 61 -6.80 8.43 17.15
CA THR A 61 -7.47 8.74 18.42
C THR A 61 -6.49 9.06 19.54
N SER A 62 -5.27 8.52 19.48
CA SER A 62 -4.25 8.72 20.52
C SER A 62 -3.27 9.86 20.21
N ASN A 63 -3.07 10.17 18.93
CA ASN A 63 -2.07 11.11 18.46
C ASN A 63 -2.66 12.16 17.54
N ARG A 64 -2.01 13.32 17.46
CA ARG A 64 -2.31 14.29 16.40
C ARG A 64 -1.74 13.77 15.09
N VAL A 65 -2.58 13.80 14.05
CA VAL A 65 -2.22 13.37 12.70
C VAL A 65 -2.35 14.58 11.78
N ASP A 66 -1.27 14.92 11.08
CA ASP A 66 -1.27 16.02 10.12
C ASP A 66 -1.67 15.57 8.72
N ASN A 67 -1.27 14.35 8.34
CA ASN A 67 -1.56 13.75 7.03
C ASN A 67 -2.00 12.29 7.22
N ILE A 68 -3.32 12.08 7.25
CA ILE A 68 -3.88 10.74 7.47
C ILE A 68 -3.65 9.81 6.29
N LYS A 69 -3.68 10.34 5.07
CA LYS A 69 -3.35 9.59 3.87
C LYS A 69 -1.95 9.01 3.99
N ALA A 70 -0.97 9.84 4.34
CA ALA A 70 0.41 9.39 4.51
C ALA A 70 0.59 8.40 5.66
N LEU A 71 -0.18 8.54 6.74
CA LEU A 71 -0.22 7.53 7.80
C LEU A 71 -0.70 6.17 7.27
N PHE A 72 -1.82 6.12 6.55
CA PHE A 72 -2.38 4.87 6.04
C PHE A 72 -1.42 4.13 5.10
N TYR A 73 -0.77 4.83 4.16
CA TYR A 73 0.23 4.20 3.29
C TYR A 73 1.45 3.69 4.06
N ARG A 74 1.93 4.43 5.07
CA ARG A 74 3.05 3.96 5.91
C ARG A 74 2.68 2.71 6.70
N ILE A 75 1.47 2.64 7.26
CA ILE A 75 0.97 1.44 7.95
C ILE A 75 0.87 0.27 6.94
N ALA A 76 0.27 0.50 5.77
CA ALA A 76 0.13 -0.54 4.73
C ALA A 76 1.49 -1.09 4.31
N ARG A 77 2.46 -0.22 4.06
CA ARG A 77 3.83 -0.59 3.69
C ARG A 77 4.49 -1.46 4.76
N ASN A 78 4.34 -1.09 6.03
CA ASN A 78 4.91 -1.84 7.15
C ASN A 78 4.27 -3.23 7.27
N LEU A 79 2.94 -3.32 7.17
CA LEU A 79 2.20 -4.60 7.22
C LEU A 79 2.62 -5.54 6.08
N ILE A 80 2.75 -5.02 4.86
CA ILE A 80 3.20 -5.80 3.70
C ILE A 80 4.65 -6.26 3.92
N ALA A 81 5.53 -5.40 4.42
CA ALA A 81 6.91 -5.78 4.72
C ALA A 81 6.99 -6.85 5.82
N ASP A 82 6.15 -6.74 6.85
CA ASP A 82 6.06 -7.73 7.93
C ASP A 82 5.56 -9.08 7.42
N PHE A 83 4.54 -9.11 6.54
CA PHE A 83 4.05 -10.32 5.88
C PHE A 83 5.16 -11.05 5.13
N TYR A 84 5.92 -10.34 4.28
CA TYR A 84 7.03 -10.94 3.54
C TYR A 84 8.21 -11.33 4.42
N ARG A 85 8.44 -10.62 5.53
CA ARG A 85 9.48 -10.99 6.50
C ARG A 85 9.12 -12.28 7.23
N GLN A 86 7.87 -12.45 7.66
CA GLN A 86 7.39 -13.66 8.32
C GLN A 86 7.45 -14.87 7.39
N ARG A 87 6.96 -14.71 6.17
CA ARG A 87 7.02 -15.77 5.16
C ARG A 87 8.45 -16.23 4.87
N LYS A 88 9.41 -15.30 4.75
CA LYS A 88 10.82 -15.66 4.56
C LYS A 88 11.39 -16.45 5.75
N VAL A 89 10.95 -16.15 6.96
CA VAL A 89 11.36 -16.89 8.17
C VAL A 89 10.77 -18.30 8.14
N GLU A 90 9.49 -18.45 7.82
CA GLU A 90 8.84 -19.75 7.63
C GLU A 90 9.54 -20.58 6.56
N ASP A 91 9.79 -20.01 5.38
CA ASP A 91 10.52 -20.67 4.29
C ASP A 91 11.93 -21.11 4.74
N SER A 92 12.63 -20.30 5.55
CA SER A 92 13.97 -20.66 6.07
C SER A 92 13.95 -21.71 7.19
N LEU A 93 12.84 -21.87 7.90
CA LEU A 93 12.64 -22.93 8.88
C LEU A 93 12.23 -24.24 8.17
N ASP A 94 11.48 -24.12 7.07
CA ASP A 94 11.07 -25.21 6.19
C ASP A 94 12.13 -25.61 5.14
N GLU A 95 13.33 -24.99 5.12
CA GLU A 95 14.47 -25.45 4.29
C GLU A 95 15.02 -26.85 4.69
N LEU A 96 14.38 -27.55 5.64
CA LEU A 96 14.52 -28.99 5.89
C LEU A 96 13.46 -29.86 5.17
N ALA A 97 12.48 -29.26 4.50
CA ALA A 97 11.44 -29.91 3.73
C ALA A 97 11.40 -29.35 2.30
N ASP A 98 12.01 -30.12 1.41
CA ASP A 98 12.07 -29.94 -0.04
C ASP A 98 10.67 -29.76 -0.66
N VAL A 99 10.23 -28.53 -0.97
CA VAL A 99 9.07 -28.32 -1.87
C VAL A 99 9.21 -27.03 -2.68
N ALA A 100 9.25 -27.21 -3.99
CA ALA A 100 9.00 -26.19 -4.99
C ALA A 100 7.64 -25.52 -4.75
N ALA A 101 7.66 -24.27 -4.27
CA ALA A 101 6.46 -23.45 -4.23
C ALA A 101 6.20 -22.83 -5.61
N ASP A 102 5.80 -23.66 -6.57
CA ASP A 102 4.90 -23.24 -7.65
C ASP A 102 3.58 -22.84 -6.99
N GLN A 103 3.53 -21.63 -6.42
CA GLN A 103 2.28 -21.09 -5.91
C GLN A 103 1.49 -20.53 -7.07
N GLU A 104 0.50 -21.32 -7.48
CA GLU A 104 -0.66 -20.92 -8.26
C GLU A 104 -1.06 -19.48 -7.91
N ILE A 105 -0.86 -18.61 -8.89
CA ILE A 105 -1.42 -17.26 -8.94
C ILE A 105 -2.91 -17.45 -9.26
N GLU A 106 -3.67 -18.03 -8.34
CA GLU A 106 -5.12 -18.16 -8.45
C GLU A 106 -5.81 -17.08 -7.63
N GLU A 107 -5.75 -15.89 -8.21
CA GLU A 107 -6.95 -15.13 -8.58
C GLU A 107 -6.45 -14.09 -9.56
N ARG A 108 -6.40 -14.49 -10.85
CA ARG A 108 -6.21 -13.51 -11.92
C ARG A 108 -7.35 -12.51 -11.79
N ILE A 109 -7.02 -11.25 -11.49
CA ILE A 109 -7.91 -10.15 -11.81
C ILE A 109 -8.26 -10.37 -13.30
N ASP A 110 -9.55 -10.48 -13.62
CA ASP A 110 -10.04 -10.76 -14.97
C ASP A 110 -9.73 -9.56 -15.88
N LEU A 111 -8.46 -9.47 -16.26
CA LEU A 111 -7.84 -8.42 -17.03
C LEU A 111 -7.29 -9.03 -18.30
N SER A 112 -7.17 -8.21 -19.34
CA SER A 112 -6.51 -8.60 -20.57
C SER A 112 -5.10 -9.15 -20.28
N GLU A 113 -4.65 -10.09 -21.11
CA GLU A 113 -3.30 -10.66 -21.01
C GLU A 113 -2.20 -9.58 -20.96
N SER A 114 -2.39 -8.50 -21.71
CA SER A 114 -1.49 -7.33 -21.71
C SER A 114 -1.44 -6.62 -20.35
N ALA A 115 -2.57 -6.48 -19.67
CA ALA A 115 -2.63 -5.87 -18.34
C ALA A 115 -1.98 -6.79 -17.29
N ASN A 116 -2.22 -8.09 -17.35
CA ASN A 116 -1.56 -9.07 -16.48
C ASN A 116 -0.03 -9.07 -16.65
N LYS A 117 0.47 -8.97 -17.90
CA LYS A 117 1.91 -8.80 -18.18
C LYS A 117 2.47 -7.51 -17.59
N LEU A 118 1.74 -6.39 -17.69
CA LEU A 118 2.17 -5.11 -17.11
C LEU A 118 2.23 -5.17 -15.58
N ILE A 119 1.22 -5.76 -14.94
CA ILE A 119 1.18 -5.95 -13.48
C ILE A 119 2.38 -6.79 -13.02
N ALA A 120 2.67 -7.89 -13.71
CA ALA A 120 3.84 -8.72 -13.41
C ALA A 120 5.15 -7.92 -13.53
N LYS A 121 5.31 -7.11 -14.59
CA LYS A 121 6.48 -6.22 -14.73
C LYS A 121 6.58 -5.20 -13.59
N ILE A 122 5.47 -4.58 -13.18
CA ILE A 122 5.44 -3.61 -12.07
C ILE A 122 5.82 -4.29 -10.75
N ARG A 123 5.31 -5.49 -10.49
CA ARG A 123 5.65 -6.29 -9.29
C ARG A 123 7.13 -6.67 -9.25
N ALA A 124 7.75 -6.92 -10.40
CA ALA A 124 9.18 -7.26 -10.51
C ALA A 124 10.13 -6.05 -10.38
N LEU A 125 9.63 -4.81 -10.33
CA LEU A 125 10.47 -3.63 -10.18
C LEU A 125 11.16 -3.61 -8.80
N LYS A 126 12.49 -3.44 -8.80
CA LYS A 126 13.30 -3.45 -7.58
C LYS A 126 13.21 -2.14 -6.80
N GLY A 127 13.45 -2.22 -5.49
CA GLY A 127 13.45 -1.07 -4.58
C GLY A 127 12.11 -0.34 -4.56
N ASP A 128 12.14 0.98 -4.42
CA ASP A 128 10.91 1.79 -4.29
C ASP A 128 10.15 1.94 -5.63
N MET A 129 10.70 1.46 -6.76
CA MET A 129 10.12 1.68 -8.09
C MET A 129 8.70 1.10 -8.23
N SER A 130 8.49 -0.13 -7.75
CA SER A 130 7.16 -0.77 -7.80
C SER A 130 6.14 0.04 -6.99
N GLU A 131 6.52 0.41 -5.75
CA GLU A 131 5.66 1.16 -4.82
C GLU A 131 5.30 2.54 -5.37
N VAL A 132 6.29 3.29 -5.89
CA VAL A 132 6.09 4.61 -6.46
C VAL A 132 5.22 4.55 -7.73
N CYS A 133 5.35 3.51 -8.56
CA CYS A 133 4.48 3.32 -9.72
C CYS A 133 3.02 3.12 -9.31
N VAL A 134 2.75 2.26 -8.33
CA VAL A 134 1.38 2.00 -7.85
C VAL A 134 0.80 3.28 -7.25
N MET A 135 1.53 3.93 -6.35
CA MET A 135 1.09 5.18 -5.74
C MET A 135 0.78 6.27 -6.78
N HIS A 136 1.62 6.42 -7.80
CA HIS A 136 1.45 7.50 -8.77
C HIS A 136 0.40 7.21 -9.84
N TYR A 137 0.45 6.02 -10.46
CA TYR A 137 -0.38 5.71 -11.63
C TYR A 137 -1.70 5.04 -11.30
N ILE A 138 -1.79 4.34 -10.17
CA ILE A 138 -3.01 3.61 -9.75
C ILE A 138 -3.75 4.41 -8.69
N ASN A 139 -3.03 4.90 -7.68
CA ASN A 139 -3.65 5.67 -6.60
C ASN A 139 -3.68 7.18 -6.86
N GLU A 140 -3.20 7.62 -8.03
CA GLU A 140 -3.22 9.02 -8.49
C GLU A 140 -2.56 10.01 -7.52
N LEU A 141 -1.57 9.55 -6.75
CA LEU A 141 -0.87 10.40 -5.81
C LEU A 141 0.11 11.34 -6.53
N SER A 142 0.14 12.58 -6.09
CA SER A 142 1.13 13.55 -6.55
C SER A 142 2.53 13.17 -6.04
N VAL A 143 3.55 13.63 -6.77
CA VAL A 143 4.97 13.47 -6.39
C VAL A 143 5.24 13.96 -4.97
N LYS A 144 4.54 15.02 -4.53
CA LYS A 144 4.69 15.58 -3.18
C LYS A 144 4.10 14.63 -2.13
N GLU A 145 2.92 14.08 -2.37
CA GLU A 145 2.30 13.13 -1.44
C GLU A 145 3.13 11.86 -1.29
N ILE A 146 3.67 11.34 -2.40
CA ILE A 146 4.56 10.17 -2.38
C ILE A 146 5.86 10.48 -1.63
N ALA A 147 6.42 11.68 -1.82
CA ALA A 147 7.58 12.15 -1.08
C ALA A 147 7.33 12.16 0.44
N ASP A 148 6.17 12.67 0.86
CA ASP A 148 5.76 12.70 2.27
C ASP A 148 5.55 11.29 2.84
N ILE A 149 5.00 10.36 2.04
CA ILE A 149 4.78 8.96 2.44
C ILE A 149 6.11 8.22 2.64
N LEU A 150 7.04 8.38 1.69
CA LEU A 150 8.29 7.62 1.64
C LEU A 150 9.47 8.30 2.34
N ASP A 151 9.23 9.47 2.96
CA ASP A 151 10.25 10.32 3.58
C ASP A 151 11.43 10.61 2.64
N LYS A 152 11.10 11.10 1.44
CA LYS A 152 12.05 11.39 0.35
C LYS A 152 11.79 12.76 -0.23
N SER A 153 12.78 13.33 -0.94
CA SER A 153 12.56 14.58 -1.66
C SER A 153 11.68 14.36 -2.91
N PRO A 154 10.86 15.35 -3.32
CA PRO A 154 10.10 15.27 -4.57
C PRO A 154 10.97 14.99 -5.80
N ASN A 155 12.22 15.48 -5.80
CA ASN A 155 13.17 15.20 -6.87
C ASN A 155 13.55 13.71 -6.91
N ASN A 156 13.78 13.08 -5.76
CA ASN A 156 14.06 11.66 -5.68
C ASN A 156 12.89 10.82 -6.24
N ILE A 157 11.65 11.18 -5.92
CA ILE A 157 10.46 10.51 -6.45
C ILE A 157 10.36 10.63 -7.98
N ARG A 158 10.64 11.82 -8.57
CA ARG A 158 10.68 11.99 -10.03
C ARG A 158 11.74 11.10 -10.70
N VAL A 159 12.91 10.98 -10.08
CA VAL A 159 13.99 10.10 -10.57
C VAL A 159 13.56 8.63 -10.50
N ILE A 160 12.90 8.21 -9.43
CA ILE A 160 12.35 6.85 -9.30
C ILE A 160 11.32 6.57 -10.39
N LEU A 161 10.35 7.47 -10.60
CA LEU A 161 9.34 7.35 -11.67
C LEU A 161 9.97 7.24 -13.05
N HIS A 162 10.97 8.08 -13.34
CA HIS A 162 11.68 8.03 -14.62
C HIS A 162 12.39 6.68 -14.82
N ARG A 163 13.07 6.16 -13.80
CA ARG A 163 13.74 4.84 -13.85
C ARG A 163 12.74 3.70 -14.00
N ALA A 164 11.62 3.75 -13.28
CA ALA A 164 10.57 2.76 -13.36
C ALA A 164 9.94 2.71 -14.77
N LYS A 165 9.61 3.87 -15.35
CA LYS A 165 9.10 3.95 -16.73
C LYS A 165 10.08 3.37 -17.75
N LYS A 166 11.38 3.65 -17.61
CA LYS A 166 12.43 3.08 -18.46
C LYS A 166 12.53 1.55 -18.31
N ALA A 167 12.32 1.02 -17.12
CA ALA A 167 12.33 -0.42 -16.86
C ALA A 167 11.10 -1.13 -17.45
N LEU A 168 9.92 -0.50 -17.41
CA LEU A 168 8.67 -1.07 -17.96
C LEU A 168 8.64 -1.09 -19.50
N ASN A 169 9.35 -0.17 -20.15
CA ASN A 169 9.47 -0.07 -21.61
C ASN A 169 10.50 -1.04 -22.22
N LYS A 170 11.22 -1.82 -21.40
CA LYS A 170 12.03 -2.95 -21.84
C LYS A 170 11.19 -4.23 -21.81
#